data_AF-A0A3G2JDA5-F1
#
_entry.id   AF-A0A3G2JDA5-F1
#
_cell.length_a   1.000
_cell.length_b   1.000
_cell.length_c   1.000
_cell.angle_alpha   90.00
_cell.angle_beta   90.00
_cell.angle_gamma   90.00
#
_symmetry.space_group_name_H-M   'P 1'
#
loop_
_entity.id
_entity.type
_entity.pdbx_description
1 polymer ?
#
loop_
_entity_poly.entity_id
_entity_poly.type
_entity_poly.pdbx_seq_one_letter_code
_entity_poly.pdbx_strand_id
1 'polypeptide(L)'
;MGFGFRVGVPGLSVRVSTRGVRTSVGPRMARVSVGGGRTTLSSGMGPLYASTALGGGRRRTNTSRTTRSGSRTRTTGPSGAQLERVRRQAERAQQEAERDAAIAHLRELRQQMTSVHLQSFSPVHPPVVPGPPQLGLPWALAEAKAFHLAGLGVFARAERAEAKLRAEHDAPGYLAAEQARLYGVHGELNAEAQQWWQALVANDEATVCETVNYAFSDNPAAGCAVGVDGSVMSVVMRQHDIDSLPDQTPGVTSSGRPTLKTLTKRDRVLWWLTAMGSNVVATLKEGFAVAPGVTAIDLAVITRMPDTQRLGFAAYGRWTRQAIESVPWRQPEDALRFLDIGQDVACAVGTTASGSLASTIKPLDTSRLPGLQSLLDHAQDDAASVDATLAGLDGDLLANDPSTHDAPAPDHYRIHTFAEWRTQTPSAAQPPAMGQPVLAAPTVLTPGQNLTLPDEAWEGLTVAFSFAGADADLTLFLTDAQSRVSSDEDFVFYNQPSAAQGAARLLGKQNDGTHSVERAAIHLAALPEHVQRMTIAINMDVDTGLTCGSLTHAELSMGCATTSWTFQPPADPAIRAMVVAELYRHRSAEHRSVWKLRAVGQGWADGLDGLARAHGVDVG
;
A
#
# COMPACT_ATOMS: atom_id res chain seq x y z
N MET A 1 16.35 -17.15 44.31
CA MET A 1 15.82 -16.69 43.01
C MET A 1 15.13 -17.89 42.38
N GLY A 2 13.81 -17.86 42.16
CA GLY A 2 13.05 -18.99 41.63
C GLY A 2 12.28 -18.56 40.38
N PHE A 3 12.42 -19.33 39.30
CA PHE A 3 11.73 -19.12 38.04
C PHE A 3 10.39 -19.88 38.05
N GLY A 4 9.32 -19.26 37.56
CA GLY A 4 8.02 -19.90 37.39
C GLY A 4 7.52 -19.67 35.97
N PHE A 5 7.01 -20.73 35.33
CA PHE A 5 6.44 -20.67 33.99
C PHE A 5 5.03 -21.25 34.00
N ARG A 6 4.18 -20.76 33.09
CA ARG A 6 2.86 -21.33 32.84
C ARG A 6 3.05 -22.52 31.91
N VAL A 7 2.47 -23.66 32.28
CA VAL A 7 2.29 -24.79 31.34
C VAL A 7 0.97 -24.50 30.63
N GLY A 8 0.90 -24.72 29.31
CA GLY A 8 -0.17 -24.26 28.39
C GLY A 8 -1.60 -24.78 28.64
N VAL A 9 -1.98 -25.08 29.88
CA VAL A 9 -3.33 -25.44 30.30
C VAL A 9 -3.87 -24.33 31.23
N PRO A 10 -5.02 -23.69 30.92
CA PRO A 10 -5.61 -22.63 31.75
C PRO A 10 -5.80 -23.09 33.20
N GLY A 11 -5.17 -22.38 34.16
CA GLY A 11 -5.29 -22.69 35.59
C GLY A 11 -4.20 -23.59 36.18
N LEU A 12 -3.21 -24.04 35.39
CA LEU A 12 -2.04 -24.79 35.87
C LEU A 12 -0.78 -23.89 35.91
N SER A 13 0.00 -23.93 37.00
CA SER A 13 1.31 -23.25 37.05
C SER A 13 2.35 -24.05 37.81
N VAL A 14 3.56 -24.14 37.27
CA VAL A 14 4.70 -24.82 37.90
C VAL A 14 5.75 -23.78 38.31
N ARG A 15 6.09 -23.75 39.60
CA ARG A 15 7.16 -22.90 40.14
C ARG A 15 8.30 -23.79 40.61
N VAL A 16 9.50 -23.51 40.11
CA VAL A 16 10.72 -24.21 40.52
C VAL A 16 11.56 -23.25 41.38
N SER A 17 11.99 -23.73 42.54
CA SER A 17 12.86 -22.96 43.42
C SER A 17 13.91 -23.87 44.06
N THR A 18 14.92 -23.28 44.69
CA THR A 18 15.91 -24.03 45.49
C THR A 18 15.29 -24.83 46.65
N ARG A 19 14.01 -24.61 46.96
CA ARG A 19 13.21 -25.35 47.95
C ARG A 19 12.30 -26.44 47.34
N GLY A 20 12.44 -26.72 46.04
CA GLY A 20 11.70 -27.75 45.31
C GLY A 20 10.74 -27.20 44.23
N VAL A 21 10.15 -28.14 43.48
CA VAL A 21 9.14 -27.89 42.44
C VAL A 21 7.75 -27.85 43.08
N ARG A 22 6.91 -26.89 42.66
CA ARG A 22 5.53 -26.76 43.12
C ARG A 22 4.58 -26.57 41.95
N THR A 23 3.61 -27.46 41.85
CA THR A 23 2.53 -27.44 40.86
C THR A 23 1.26 -26.92 41.52
N SER A 24 0.63 -25.92 40.92
CA SER A 24 -0.62 -25.36 41.42
C SER A 24 -1.72 -25.52 40.37
N VAL A 25 -2.91 -25.93 40.81
CA VAL A 25 -4.07 -26.18 39.95
C VAL A 25 -5.27 -25.39 40.50
N GLY A 26 -5.96 -24.66 39.61
CA GLY A 26 -7.22 -23.98 39.88
C GLY A 26 -7.19 -22.44 39.74
N PRO A 27 -8.37 -21.81 39.61
CA PRO A 27 -8.53 -20.36 39.49
C PRO A 27 -8.06 -19.63 40.75
N ARG A 28 -7.66 -18.35 40.65
CA ARG A 28 -7.08 -17.56 41.77
C ARG A 28 -7.96 -17.53 43.03
N MET A 29 -9.26 -17.63 42.83
CA MET A 29 -10.28 -17.63 43.88
C MET A 29 -10.34 -18.94 44.69
N ALA A 30 -9.80 -20.05 44.19
CA ALA A 30 -9.64 -21.31 44.91
C ALA A 30 -8.54 -22.18 44.27
N ARG A 31 -7.31 -22.10 44.80
CA ARG A 31 -6.14 -22.78 44.24
C ARG A 31 -5.57 -23.81 45.21
N VAL A 32 -5.26 -24.99 44.69
CA VAL A 32 -4.55 -26.05 45.41
C VAL A 32 -3.11 -26.10 44.90
N SER A 33 -2.13 -25.99 45.81
CA SER A 33 -0.70 -26.08 45.48
C SER A 33 -0.08 -27.33 46.10
N VAL A 34 0.56 -28.17 45.29
CA VAL A 34 1.21 -29.43 45.67
C VAL A 34 2.67 -29.41 45.21
N GLY A 35 3.63 -29.86 46.02
CA GLY A 35 5.05 -29.83 45.64
C GLY A 35 6.02 -30.08 46.80
N GLY A 36 7.25 -29.59 46.70
CA GLY A 36 8.34 -29.77 47.70
C GLY A 36 8.06 -29.25 49.14
N GLY A 37 6.83 -28.88 49.47
CA GLY A 37 6.36 -28.53 50.81
C GLY A 37 4.87 -28.86 50.98
N ARG A 38 4.29 -28.55 52.14
CA ARG A 38 2.90 -28.90 52.50
C ARG A 38 1.89 -28.45 51.42
N THR A 39 0.90 -29.28 51.15
CA THR A 39 -0.23 -28.90 50.28
C THR A 39 -0.97 -27.72 50.90
N THR A 40 -1.08 -26.63 50.14
CA THR A 40 -1.75 -25.41 50.60
C THR A 40 -2.95 -25.10 49.72
N LEU A 41 -4.06 -24.73 50.35
CA LEU A 41 -5.23 -24.20 49.68
C LEU A 41 -5.23 -22.69 49.86
N SER A 42 -5.34 -21.92 48.77
CA SER A 42 -5.34 -20.46 48.82
C SER A 42 -6.57 -19.90 48.13
N SER A 43 -7.19 -18.90 48.74
CA SER A 43 -8.29 -18.11 48.18
C SER A 43 -7.96 -16.62 48.35
N GLY A 44 -8.16 -15.82 47.30
CA GLY A 44 -7.87 -14.39 47.31
C GLY A 44 -8.66 -13.62 46.26
N MET A 45 -9.01 -12.38 46.60
CA MET A 45 -9.67 -11.39 45.75
C MET A 45 -8.84 -10.10 45.83
N GLY A 46 -8.31 -9.60 44.71
CA GLY A 46 -7.41 -8.45 44.70
C GLY A 46 -6.00 -8.75 45.28
N PRO A 47 -5.28 -7.76 45.84
CA PRO A 47 -3.91 -7.93 46.33
C PRO A 47 -3.80 -8.74 47.64
N LEU A 48 -4.93 -9.17 48.22
CA LEU A 48 -5.00 -9.92 49.47
C LEU A 48 -5.30 -11.40 49.18
N TYR A 49 -4.50 -12.30 49.76
CA TYR A 49 -4.73 -13.74 49.69
C TYR A 49 -4.61 -14.38 51.08
N ALA A 50 -5.49 -15.35 51.35
CA ALA A 50 -5.41 -16.22 52.52
C ALA A 50 -4.99 -17.61 52.06
N SER A 51 -4.02 -18.22 52.74
CA SER A 51 -3.57 -19.58 52.46
C SER A 51 -3.60 -20.44 53.70
N THR A 52 -4.21 -21.62 53.62
CA THR A 52 -4.25 -22.61 54.70
C THR A 52 -3.44 -23.85 54.28
N ALA A 53 -2.48 -24.25 55.12
CA ALA A 53 -1.67 -25.45 54.89
C ALA A 53 -2.37 -26.67 55.50
N LEU A 54 -2.61 -27.71 54.70
CA LEU A 54 -3.21 -28.96 55.15
C LEU A 54 -2.13 -29.85 55.81
N GLY A 55 -2.37 -30.33 57.05
CA GLY A 55 -1.64 -31.44 57.69
C GLY A 55 -0.37 -31.14 58.51
N GLY A 56 -0.40 -31.35 59.84
CA GLY A 56 0.66 -30.98 60.79
C GLY A 56 1.73 -32.06 61.10
N GLY A 57 2.95 -31.59 61.34
CA GLY A 57 3.84 -32.04 62.44
C GLY A 57 4.86 -33.17 62.18
N ARG A 58 6.12 -32.80 61.96
CA ARG A 58 7.31 -33.32 62.69
C ARG A 58 8.60 -32.57 62.34
N ARG A 59 9.16 -31.80 63.27
CA ARG A 59 10.60 -31.80 63.60
C ARG A 59 10.85 -31.06 64.93
N ARG A 60 11.57 -31.74 65.81
CA ARG A 60 12.16 -31.28 67.08
C ARG A 60 13.20 -30.18 66.81
N THR A 61 13.31 -29.18 67.68
CA THR A 61 14.36 -29.07 68.72
C THR A 61 14.16 -27.82 69.60
N ASN A 62 14.31 -28.04 70.91
CA ASN A 62 14.47 -27.15 72.08
C ASN A 62 14.48 -25.62 71.89
N THR A 63 13.67 -24.93 72.72
CA THR A 63 14.17 -24.03 73.79
C THR A 63 13.04 -23.64 74.77
N SER A 64 13.40 -23.71 76.06
CA SER A 64 12.85 -23.17 77.32
C SER A 64 11.43 -22.60 77.45
N ARG A 65 10.71 -23.15 78.46
CA ARG A 65 9.84 -22.54 79.50
C ARG A 65 9.16 -21.20 79.18
N THR A 66 7.82 -21.21 79.18
CA THR A 66 6.99 -20.61 80.25
C THR A 66 5.52 -20.98 80.07
N THR A 67 4.83 -21.11 81.19
CA THR A 67 3.47 -21.62 81.39
C THR A 67 2.40 -20.59 81.07
N ARG A 68 1.37 -20.95 80.28
CA ARG A 68 -0.03 -20.57 80.59
C ARG A 68 -1.05 -21.35 79.77
N SER A 69 -2.08 -21.78 80.49
CA SER A 69 -3.31 -22.44 80.06
C SER A 69 -3.97 -21.79 78.84
N GLY A 70 -4.34 -22.61 77.85
CA GLY A 70 -5.15 -22.24 76.70
C GLY A 70 -5.75 -23.49 76.06
N SER A 71 -7.08 -23.57 76.05
CA SER A 71 -7.87 -24.66 75.51
C SER A 71 -7.48 -25.00 74.07
N ARG A 72 -6.89 -26.19 73.85
CA ARG A 72 -6.70 -26.73 72.49
C ARG A 72 -8.03 -27.28 72.00
N THR A 73 -8.78 -26.46 71.28
CA THR A 73 -9.80 -26.93 70.34
C THR A 73 -9.14 -27.93 69.38
N ARG A 74 -9.50 -29.22 69.50
CA ARG A 74 -9.12 -30.24 68.53
C ARG A 74 -9.83 -29.89 67.23
N THR A 75 -9.11 -29.29 66.28
CA THR A 75 -9.53 -29.25 64.88
C THR A 75 -9.48 -30.69 64.36
N THR A 76 -10.62 -31.38 64.44
CA THR A 76 -10.83 -32.66 63.76
C THR A 76 -10.68 -32.43 62.26
N GLY A 77 -9.69 -33.07 61.65
CA GLY A 77 -9.54 -33.09 60.20
C GLY A 77 -10.79 -33.67 59.54
N PRO A 78 -11.06 -33.34 58.27
CA PRO A 78 -12.26 -33.81 57.60
C PRO A 78 -12.30 -35.34 57.57
N SER A 79 -13.46 -35.92 57.88
CA SER A 79 -13.65 -37.38 57.83
C SER A 79 -13.53 -37.89 56.39
N GLY A 80 -13.24 -39.18 56.19
CA GLY A 80 -13.20 -39.78 54.85
C GLY A 80 -14.48 -39.52 54.03
N ALA A 81 -15.63 -39.55 54.70
CA ALA A 81 -16.93 -39.23 54.09
C ALA A 81 -17.04 -37.75 53.64
N GLN A 82 -16.40 -36.81 54.34
CA GLN A 82 -16.35 -35.40 53.92
C GLN A 82 -15.46 -35.23 52.68
N LEU A 83 -14.33 -35.94 52.61
CA LEU A 83 -13.45 -35.93 51.43
C LEU A 83 -14.15 -36.51 50.18
N GLU A 84 -14.90 -37.60 50.34
CA GLU A 84 -15.67 -38.19 49.23
C GLU A 84 -16.82 -37.30 48.72
N ARG A 85 -17.49 -36.55 49.62
CA ARG A 85 -18.51 -35.57 49.21
C ARG A 85 -17.90 -34.43 48.40
N VAL A 86 -16.76 -33.90 48.86
CA VAL A 86 -16.02 -32.85 48.14
C VAL A 86 -15.57 -33.37 46.78
N ARG A 87 -15.07 -34.62 46.68
CA ARG A 87 -14.68 -35.24 45.41
C ARG A 87 -15.86 -35.34 44.43
N ARG A 88 -17.00 -35.90 44.87
CA ARG A 88 -18.21 -35.99 44.04
C ARG A 88 -18.74 -34.63 43.61
N GLN A 89 -18.63 -33.62 44.47
CA GLN A 89 -19.01 -32.25 44.13
C GLN A 89 -18.06 -31.64 43.09
N ALA A 90 -16.75 -31.89 43.20
CA ALA A 90 -15.76 -31.48 42.21
C ALA A 90 -15.97 -32.16 40.85
N GLU A 91 -16.24 -33.48 40.84
CA GLU A 91 -16.54 -34.23 39.61
C GLU A 91 -17.81 -33.69 38.91
N ARG A 92 -18.88 -33.40 39.67
CA ARG A 92 -20.10 -32.77 39.12
C ARG A 92 -19.83 -31.37 38.57
N ALA A 93 -19.07 -30.55 39.30
CA ALA A 93 -18.70 -29.21 38.85
C ALA A 93 -17.84 -29.25 37.57
N GLN A 94 -16.96 -30.24 37.44
CA GLN A 94 -16.18 -30.45 36.23
C GLN A 94 -17.06 -30.84 35.04
N GLN A 95 -17.98 -31.79 35.22
CA GLN A 95 -18.93 -32.19 34.17
C GLN A 95 -19.83 -31.03 33.73
N GLU A 96 -20.29 -30.20 34.69
CA GLU A 96 -21.05 -28.98 34.39
C GLU A 96 -20.20 -27.98 33.59
N ALA A 97 -18.93 -27.75 33.98
CA ALA A 97 -18.02 -26.87 33.27
C ALA A 97 -17.70 -27.36 31.85
N GLU A 98 -17.47 -28.66 31.65
CA GLU A 98 -17.23 -29.27 30.34
C GLU A 98 -18.45 -29.12 29.42
N ARG A 99 -19.66 -29.37 29.94
CA ARG A 99 -20.91 -29.17 29.19
C ARG A 99 -21.09 -27.71 28.81
N ASP A 100 -20.90 -26.79 29.74
CA ASP A 100 -21.09 -25.37 29.50
C ASP A 100 -20.05 -24.84 28.48
N ALA A 101 -18.82 -25.36 28.51
CA ALA A 101 -17.80 -25.10 27.49
C ALA A 101 -18.19 -25.64 26.11
N ALA A 102 -18.72 -26.87 26.03
CA ALA A 102 -19.22 -27.44 24.76
C ALA A 102 -20.39 -26.64 24.18
N ILE A 103 -21.31 -26.17 25.03
CA ILE A 103 -22.41 -25.30 24.63
C ILE A 103 -21.89 -23.96 24.10
N ALA A 104 -20.92 -23.35 24.79
CA ALA A 104 -20.30 -22.10 24.34
C ALA A 104 -19.62 -22.28 22.98
N HIS A 105 -18.84 -23.36 22.81
CA HIS A 105 -18.17 -23.68 21.55
C HIS A 105 -19.15 -23.87 20.39
N LEU A 106 -20.26 -24.61 20.58
CA LEU A 106 -21.27 -24.78 19.53
C LEU A 106 -21.99 -23.48 19.16
N ARG A 107 -22.19 -22.57 20.13
CA ARG A 107 -22.77 -21.24 19.85
C ARG A 107 -21.81 -20.40 19.02
N GLU A 108 -20.53 -20.40 19.39
CA GLU A 108 -19.47 -19.69 18.68
C GLU A 108 -19.30 -20.22 17.25
N LEU A 109 -19.22 -21.54 17.08
CA LEU A 109 -19.15 -22.18 15.77
C LEU A 109 -20.36 -21.81 14.89
N ARG A 110 -21.57 -21.89 15.45
CA ARG A 110 -22.78 -21.51 14.71
C ARG A 110 -22.74 -20.04 14.31
N GLN A 111 -22.32 -19.16 15.20
CA GLN A 111 -22.18 -17.74 14.91
C GLN A 111 -21.16 -17.53 13.77
N GLN A 112 -19.94 -18.05 13.91
CA GLN A 112 -18.87 -17.92 12.92
C GLN A 112 -19.32 -18.37 11.52
N MET A 113 -19.97 -19.53 11.41
CA MET A 113 -20.44 -20.06 10.12
C MET A 113 -21.61 -19.28 9.51
N THR A 114 -22.43 -18.61 10.32
CA THR A 114 -23.68 -17.97 9.85
C THR A 114 -23.62 -16.45 9.82
N SER A 115 -22.49 -15.83 10.19
CA SER A 115 -22.33 -14.38 10.27
C SER A 115 -21.24 -13.80 9.36
N VAL A 116 -20.66 -14.58 8.45
CA VAL A 116 -19.62 -14.10 7.52
C VAL A 116 -20.12 -12.91 6.69
N HIS A 117 -21.36 -12.96 6.20
CA HIS A 117 -21.98 -11.86 5.44
C HIS A 117 -22.16 -10.54 6.23
N LEU A 118 -22.07 -10.59 7.57
CA LEU A 118 -22.14 -9.39 8.41
C LEU A 118 -20.80 -8.63 8.45
N GLN A 119 -19.72 -9.23 7.94
CA GLN A 119 -18.44 -8.55 7.79
C GLN A 119 -18.55 -7.41 6.77
N SER A 120 -17.72 -6.38 6.94
CA SER A 120 -17.64 -5.25 6.03
C SER A 120 -16.43 -5.42 5.15
N PHE A 121 -16.62 -5.31 3.84
CA PHE A 121 -15.57 -5.38 2.84
C PHE A 121 -15.31 -3.96 2.34
N SER A 122 -14.06 -3.50 2.46
CA SER A 122 -13.70 -2.14 2.05
C SER A 122 -13.62 -2.09 0.54
N PRO A 123 -14.29 -1.11 -0.12
CA PRO A 123 -14.14 -0.93 -1.56
C PRO A 123 -12.68 -0.70 -1.93
N VAL A 124 -12.25 -1.27 -3.05
CA VAL A 124 -10.93 -1.02 -3.61
C VAL A 124 -10.82 0.46 -4.01
N HIS A 125 -9.62 1.02 -3.84
CA HIS A 125 -9.31 2.40 -4.20
C HIS A 125 -8.12 2.43 -5.15
N PRO A 126 -7.97 3.51 -5.93
CA PRO A 126 -6.79 3.70 -6.76
C PRO A 126 -5.52 3.54 -5.91
N PRO A 127 -4.55 2.73 -6.36
CA PRO A 127 -3.31 2.51 -5.63
C PRO A 127 -2.54 3.82 -5.49
N VAL A 128 -1.97 4.04 -4.30
CA VAL A 128 -1.13 5.21 -4.02
C VAL A 128 0.32 4.74 -3.96
N VAL A 129 1.13 5.16 -4.93
CA VAL A 129 2.57 4.89 -4.92
C VAL A 129 3.24 5.85 -3.93
N PRO A 130 3.98 5.35 -2.93
CA PRO A 130 4.71 6.23 -2.02
C PRO A 130 5.79 6.99 -2.77
N GLY A 131 5.96 8.27 -2.44
CA GLY A 131 7.01 9.10 -3.02
C GLY A 131 8.41 8.59 -2.70
N PRO A 132 9.40 8.87 -3.57
CA PRO A 132 10.78 8.45 -3.35
C PRO A 132 11.38 9.15 -2.12
N PRO A 133 12.43 8.56 -1.50
CA PRO A 133 13.14 9.23 -0.42
C PRO A 133 13.76 10.55 -0.91
N GLN A 134 13.71 11.58 -0.07
CA GLN A 134 14.37 12.86 -0.33
C GLN A 134 15.81 12.79 0.17
N LEU A 135 16.75 12.76 -0.76
CA LEU A 135 18.17 12.73 -0.45
C LEU A 135 18.71 14.17 -0.30
N GLY A 136 19.62 14.37 0.64
CA GLY A 136 20.23 15.67 0.92
C GLY A 136 21.70 15.73 0.52
N LEU A 137 22.19 16.94 0.23
CA LEU A 137 23.62 17.17 -0.04
C LEU A 137 24.55 16.65 1.08
N PRO A 138 24.23 16.76 2.38
CA PRO A 138 25.08 16.18 3.43
C PRO A 138 25.27 14.66 3.32
N TRP A 139 24.24 13.94 2.86
CA TRP A 139 24.30 12.49 2.64
C TRP A 139 25.21 12.16 1.45
N ALA A 140 24.99 12.82 0.32
CA ALA A 140 25.77 12.61 -0.90
C ALA A 140 27.26 12.93 -0.68
N LEU A 141 27.53 13.99 0.07
CA LEU A 141 28.88 14.40 0.45
C LEU A 141 29.55 13.38 1.39
N ALA A 142 28.80 12.78 2.33
CA ALA A 142 29.34 11.74 3.20
C ALA A 142 29.76 10.50 2.39
N GLU A 143 28.93 10.09 1.43
CA GLU A 143 29.19 8.94 0.56
C GLU A 143 30.39 9.19 -0.38
N ALA A 144 30.43 10.35 -1.02
CA ALA A 144 31.54 10.76 -1.88
C ALA A 144 32.86 10.86 -1.08
N LYS A 145 32.82 11.39 0.15
CA LYS A 145 34.00 11.45 1.03
C LYS A 145 34.44 10.06 1.46
N ALA A 146 33.52 9.14 1.77
CA ALA A 146 33.85 7.77 2.11
C ALA A 146 34.56 7.07 0.94
N PHE A 147 34.08 7.27 -0.29
CA PHE A 147 34.69 6.73 -1.49
C PHE A 147 36.09 7.31 -1.77
N HIS A 148 36.23 8.64 -1.84
CA HIS A 148 37.49 9.29 -2.20
C HIS A 148 38.58 9.18 -1.12
N LEU A 149 38.20 9.00 0.15
CA LEU A 149 39.15 8.78 1.24
C LEU A 149 39.51 7.30 1.45
N ALA A 150 38.83 6.38 0.75
CA ALA A 150 39.12 4.96 0.84
C ALA A 150 40.58 4.67 0.44
N GLY A 151 41.31 3.94 1.28
CA GLY A 151 42.71 3.58 1.03
C GLY A 151 43.76 4.66 1.38
N LEU A 152 43.36 5.90 1.72
CA LEU A 152 44.31 6.95 2.10
C LEU A 152 44.68 6.89 3.59
N GLY A 153 45.98 6.81 3.89
CA GLY A 153 46.51 6.82 5.25
C GLY A 153 46.23 8.14 6.00
N VAL A 154 46.04 8.07 7.32
CA VAL A 154 45.65 9.23 8.16
C VAL A 154 46.67 10.39 8.10
N PHE A 155 47.93 10.10 7.80
CA PHE A 155 49.02 11.08 7.72
C PHE A 155 49.19 11.72 6.33
N ALA A 156 48.49 11.24 5.29
CA ALA A 156 48.56 11.77 3.92
C ALA A 156 47.75 13.07 3.77
N ARG A 157 48.16 14.15 4.45
CA ARG A 157 47.38 15.38 4.59
C ARG A 157 47.03 16.05 3.26
N ALA A 158 47.99 16.13 2.33
CA ALA A 158 47.78 16.74 1.01
C ALA A 158 46.79 15.92 0.16
N GLU A 159 47.03 14.62 0.00
CA GLU A 159 46.17 13.70 -0.75
C GLU A 159 44.74 13.64 -0.20
N ARG A 160 44.59 13.67 1.14
CA ARG A 160 43.27 13.72 1.80
C ARG A 160 42.55 15.06 1.60
N ALA A 161 43.28 16.17 1.48
CA ALA A 161 42.69 17.47 1.17
C ALA A 161 42.16 17.50 -0.28
N GLU A 162 42.96 17.01 -1.22
CA GLU A 162 42.52 16.86 -2.62
C GLU A 162 41.34 15.89 -2.76
N ALA A 163 41.35 14.77 -2.04
CA ALA A 163 40.24 13.81 -2.02
C ALA A 163 38.93 14.42 -1.50
N LYS A 164 39.00 15.30 -0.50
CA LYS A 164 37.82 16.02 0.00
C LYS A 164 37.29 17.04 -1.00
N LEU A 165 38.17 17.75 -1.71
CA LEU A 165 37.78 18.68 -2.79
C LEU A 165 37.10 17.93 -3.93
N ARG A 166 37.65 16.77 -4.35
CA ARG A 166 37.00 15.90 -5.34
C ARG A 166 35.62 15.41 -4.88
N ALA A 167 35.49 15.02 -3.61
CA ALA A 167 34.20 14.62 -3.06
C ALA A 167 33.18 15.78 -3.02
N GLU A 168 33.62 17.00 -2.70
CA GLU A 168 32.76 18.20 -2.74
C GLU A 168 32.34 18.58 -4.15
N HIS A 169 33.19 18.33 -5.15
CA HIS A 169 32.88 18.51 -6.56
C HIS A 169 31.89 17.46 -7.11
N ASP A 170 32.09 16.18 -6.77
CA ASP A 170 31.29 15.07 -7.31
C ASP A 170 29.92 14.91 -6.62
N ALA A 171 29.81 15.27 -5.33
CA ALA A 171 28.61 15.00 -4.52
C ALA A 171 27.31 15.63 -5.07
N PRO A 172 27.28 16.87 -5.59
CA PRO A 172 26.07 17.42 -6.21
C PRO A 172 25.62 16.64 -7.44
N GLY A 173 26.56 16.18 -8.28
CA GLY A 173 26.27 15.38 -9.48
C GLY A 173 25.70 14.01 -9.13
N TYR A 174 26.30 13.35 -8.14
CA TYR A 174 25.77 12.09 -7.58
C TYR A 174 24.37 12.26 -7.00
N LEU A 175 24.15 13.30 -6.19
CA LEU A 175 22.83 13.60 -5.63
C LEU A 175 21.78 13.82 -6.71
N ALA A 176 22.08 14.66 -7.69
CA ALA A 176 21.15 14.97 -8.77
C ALA A 176 20.81 13.74 -9.61
N ALA A 177 21.81 12.93 -9.96
CA ALA A 177 21.62 11.70 -10.72
C ALA A 177 20.75 10.70 -9.96
N GLU A 178 21.03 10.48 -8.68
CA GLU A 178 20.28 9.51 -7.88
C GLU A 178 18.85 9.99 -7.58
N GLN A 179 18.67 11.27 -7.27
CA GLN A 179 17.35 11.84 -7.07
C GLN A 179 16.50 11.78 -8.36
N ALA A 180 17.08 12.08 -9.53
CA ALA A 180 16.40 11.96 -10.82
C ALA A 180 16.00 10.52 -11.13
N ARG A 181 16.90 9.54 -10.87
CA ARG A 181 16.60 8.12 -11.04
C ARG A 181 15.43 7.68 -10.16
N LEU A 182 15.44 8.04 -8.88
CA LEU A 182 14.37 7.71 -7.94
C LEU A 182 13.02 8.31 -8.36
N TYR A 183 13.01 9.56 -8.87
CA TYR A 183 11.80 10.16 -9.43
C TYR A 183 11.35 9.49 -10.73
N GLY A 184 12.28 9.03 -11.58
CA GLY A 184 11.97 8.23 -12.76
C GLY A 184 11.26 6.92 -12.39
N VAL A 185 11.83 6.16 -11.45
CA VAL A 185 11.21 4.92 -10.93
C VAL A 185 9.83 5.20 -10.33
N HIS A 186 9.68 6.29 -9.57
CA HIS A 186 8.37 6.68 -9.04
C HIS A 186 7.35 6.97 -10.16
N GLY A 187 7.78 7.60 -11.25
CA GLY A 187 6.95 7.85 -12.42
C GLY A 187 6.50 6.56 -13.10
N GLU A 188 7.42 5.60 -13.30
CA GLU A 188 7.12 4.27 -13.86
C GLU A 188 6.11 3.52 -12.98
N LEU A 189 6.36 3.45 -11.68
CA LEU A 189 5.44 2.80 -10.73
C LEU A 189 4.05 3.45 -10.72
N ASN A 190 3.96 4.78 -10.79
CA ASN A 190 2.67 5.46 -10.90
C ASN A 190 1.95 5.12 -12.20
N ALA A 191 2.67 5.04 -13.32
CA ALA A 191 2.10 4.70 -14.61
C ALA A 191 1.56 3.26 -14.62
N GLU A 192 2.34 2.30 -14.09
CA GLU A 192 1.91 0.90 -13.92
C GLU A 192 0.68 0.80 -13.02
N ALA A 193 0.70 1.48 -11.87
CA ALA A 193 -0.40 1.50 -10.92
C ALA A 193 -1.68 2.11 -11.53
N GLN A 194 -1.54 3.15 -12.35
CA GLN A 194 -2.66 3.76 -13.08
C GLN A 194 -3.20 2.86 -14.18
N GLN A 195 -2.33 2.17 -14.94
CA GLN A 195 -2.75 1.21 -15.96
C GLN A 195 -3.51 0.03 -15.35
N TRP A 196 -2.99 -0.53 -14.26
CA TRP A 196 -3.67 -1.58 -13.50
C TRP A 196 -5.06 -1.13 -13.02
N TRP A 197 -5.15 0.09 -12.45
CA TRP A 197 -6.43 0.63 -12.00
C TRP A 197 -7.43 0.82 -13.15
N GLN A 198 -6.97 1.30 -14.30
CA GLN A 198 -7.80 1.44 -15.50
C GLN A 198 -8.30 0.08 -16.01
N ALA A 199 -7.43 -0.94 -16.03
CA ALA A 199 -7.81 -2.30 -16.41
C ALA A 199 -8.87 -2.88 -15.46
N LEU A 200 -8.70 -2.71 -14.16
CA LEU A 200 -9.66 -3.15 -13.15
C LEU A 200 -11.03 -2.48 -13.30
N VAL A 201 -11.06 -1.16 -13.52
CA VAL A 201 -12.31 -0.40 -13.72
C VAL A 201 -12.97 -0.74 -15.06
N ALA A 202 -12.17 -1.06 -16.08
CA ALA A 202 -12.65 -1.47 -17.40
C ALA A 202 -13.13 -2.93 -17.46
N ASN A 203 -13.11 -3.64 -16.33
CA ASN A 203 -13.45 -5.07 -16.21
C ASN A 203 -12.57 -5.97 -17.10
N ASP A 204 -11.27 -5.66 -17.22
CA ASP A 204 -10.31 -6.58 -17.82
C ASP A 204 -10.32 -7.92 -17.07
N GLU A 205 -10.58 -9.01 -17.80
CA GLU A 205 -10.84 -10.33 -17.20
C GLU A 205 -9.67 -10.80 -16.34
N ALA A 206 -8.44 -10.70 -16.85
CA ALA A 206 -7.25 -11.15 -16.14
C ALA A 206 -7.05 -10.36 -14.84
N THR A 207 -7.10 -9.02 -14.94
CA THR A 207 -6.91 -8.12 -13.81
C THR A 207 -7.99 -8.30 -12.74
N VAL A 208 -9.27 -8.41 -13.14
CA VAL A 208 -10.39 -8.62 -12.21
C VAL A 208 -10.28 -9.98 -11.54
N CYS A 209 -10.07 -11.06 -12.30
CA CYS A 209 -9.98 -12.41 -11.74
C CYS A 209 -8.81 -12.53 -10.76
N GLU A 210 -7.63 -12.01 -11.10
CA GLU A 210 -6.47 -12.00 -10.20
C GLU A 210 -6.77 -11.23 -8.91
N THR A 211 -7.28 -10.00 -9.02
CA THR A 211 -7.54 -9.14 -7.86
C THR A 211 -8.62 -9.74 -6.94
N VAL A 212 -9.69 -10.27 -7.52
CA VAL A 212 -10.79 -10.89 -6.77
C VAL A 212 -10.35 -12.21 -6.13
N ASN A 213 -9.57 -13.04 -6.83
CA ASN A 213 -9.05 -14.29 -6.28
C ASN A 213 -8.06 -14.05 -5.14
N TYR A 214 -7.24 -13.01 -5.24
CA TYR A 214 -6.39 -12.57 -4.14
C TYR A 214 -7.23 -12.19 -2.92
N ALA A 215 -8.31 -11.41 -3.10
CA ALA A 215 -9.21 -11.07 -2.02
C ALA A 215 -9.92 -12.29 -1.43
N PHE A 216 -10.35 -13.25 -2.25
CA PHE A 216 -11.02 -14.46 -1.77
C PHE A 216 -10.11 -15.44 -1.01
N SER A 217 -8.79 -15.23 -1.03
CA SER A 217 -7.82 -16.16 -0.42
C SER A 217 -7.97 -16.33 1.10
N ASP A 218 -8.50 -15.33 1.80
CA ASP A 218 -8.71 -15.36 3.25
C ASP A 218 -10.15 -15.72 3.66
N ASN A 219 -11.02 -16.01 2.68
CA ASN A 219 -12.41 -16.33 2.95
C ASN A 219 -12.60 -17.71 3.60
N PRO A 220 -13.57 -17.87 4.51
CA PRO A 220 -13.91 -19.18 5.09
C PRO A 220 -14.43 -20.20 4.06
N ALA A 221 -14.98 -19.73 2.94
CA ALA A 221 -15.39 -20.58 1.82
C ALA A 221 -14.52 -20.22 0.61
N ALA A 222 -13.86 -21.22 0.04
CA ALA A 222 -12.92 -21.00 -1.05
C ALA A 222 -13.69 -20.60 -2.32
N GLY A 223 -13.54 -19.34 -2.72
CA GLY A 223 -14.15 -18.76 -3.92
C GLY A 223 -13.09 -18.56 -5.00
N CYS A 224 -13.50 -18.74 -6.25
CA CYS A 224 -12.66 -18.48 -7.42
C CYS A 224 -13.48 -17.78 -8.50
N ALA A 225 -13.07 -16.57 -8.86
CA ALA A 225 -13.48 -15.88 -10.08
C ALA A 225 -12.85 -16.61 -11.28
N VAL A 226 -13.71 -17.06 -12.20
CA VAL A 226 -13.32 -17.89 -13.35
C VAL A 226 -13.38 -17.15 -14.68
N GLY A 227 -13.98 -15.96 -14.70
CA GLY A 227 -14.05 -15.14 -15.90
C GLY A 227 -14.98 -13.94 -15.74
N VAL A 228 -14.91 -13.02 -16.71
CA VAL A 228 -15.69 -11.79 -16.76
C VAL A 228 -16.23 -11.59 -18.17
N ASP A 229 -17.54 -11.41 -18.30
CA ASP A 229 -18.20 -11.04 -19.55
C ASP A 229 -18.85 -9.66 -19.40
N GLY A 230 -18.20 -8.65 -19.98
CA GLY A 230 -18.62 -7.26 -19.88
C GLY A 230 -18.60 -6.74 -18.43
N SER A 231 -19.76 -6.70 -17.78
CA SER A 231 -19.91 -6.26 -16.38
C SER A 231 -20.46 -7.36 -15.47
N VAL A 232 -20.44 -8.62 -15.94
CA VAL A 232 -20.87 -9.81 -15.22
C VAL A 232 -19.66 -10.69 -14.94
N MET A 233 -19.39 -10.95 -13.66
CA MET A 233 -18.30 -11.85 -13.24
C MET A 233 -18.86 -13.23 -12.91
N SER A 234 -18.17 -14.28 -13.30
CA SER A 234 -18.50 -15.66 -12.95
C SER A 234 -17.64 -16.15 -11.79
N VAL A 235 -18.26 -16.71 -10.75
CA VAL A 235 -17.59 -17.20 -9.54
C VAL A 235 -18.04 -18.62 -9.22
N VAL A 236 -17.08 -19.47 -8.86
CA VAL A 236 -17.33 -20.80 -8.30
C VAL A 236 -16.90 -20.79 -6.83
N MET A 237 -17.77 -21.23 -5.94
CA MET A 237 -17.52 -21.26 -4.50
C MET A 237 -17.66 -22.69 -3.95
N ARG A 238 -16.69 -23.10 -3.14
CA ARG A 238 -16.73 -24.36 -2.39
C ARG A 238 -17.36 -24.15 -1.02
N GLN A 239 -18.53 -24.75 -0.80
CA GLN A 239 -19.23 -24.69 0.48
C GLN A 239 -18.95 -25.93 1.32
N HIS A 240 -18.58 -25.77 2.59
CA HIS A 240 -18.42 -26.87 3.56
C HIS A 240 -19.52 -27.94 3.48
N ASP A 241 -19.14 -29.21 3.60
CA ASP A 241 -20.06 -30.33 3.50
C ASP A 241 -21.05 -30.34 4.68
N ILE A 242 -22.32 -30.70 4.45
CA ILE A 242 -23.31 -30.76 5.54
C ILE A 242 -22.92 -31.77 6.64
N ASP A 243 -22.16 -32.79 6.27
CA ASP A 243 -21.65 -33.82 7.18
C ASP A 243 -20.55 -33.30 8.11
N SER A 244 -19.97 -32.12 7.83
CA SER A 244 -19.02 -31.46 8.73
C SER A 244 -19.69 -30.75 9.91
N LEU A 245 -21.03 -30.62 9.90
CA LEU A 245 -21.77 -30.00 11.00
C LEU A 245 -21.86 -30.93 12.22
N PRO A 246 -21.86 -30.37 13.45
CA PRO A 246 -21.96 -31.17 14.65
C PRO A 246 -23.29 -31.91 14.78
N ASP A 247 -23.27 -33.03 15.51
CA ASP A 247 -24.46 -33.83 15.82
C ASP A 247 -25.34 -33.24 16.93
N GLN A 248 -24.81 -32.26 17.67
CA GLN A 248 -25.47 -31.67 18.83
C GLN A 248 -25.69 -30.17 18.64
N THR A 249 -26.72 -29.65 19.30
CA THR A 249 -27.03 -28.22 19.39
C THR A 249 -27.29 -27.81 20.83
N PRO A 250 -26.91 -26.58 21.23
CA PRO A 250 -27.37 -25.98 22.47
C PRO A 250 -28.89 -25.98 22.57
N GLY A 251 -29.39 -26.27 23.77
CA GLY A 251 -30.80 -26.19 24.12
C GLY A 251 -30.99 -25.86 25.59
N VAL A 252 -32.25 -25.86 26.01
CA VAL A 252 -32.63 -25.62 27.40
C VAL A 252 -33.54 -26.75 27.89
N THR A 253 -33.36 -27.17 29.14
CA THR A 253 -34.29 -28.08 29.84
C THR A 253 -35.59 -27.37 30.18
N SER A 254 -36.63 -28.11 30.58
CA SER A 254 -37.89 -27.53 31.09
C SER A 254 -37.70 -26.61 32.30
N SER A 255 -36.59 -26.78 33.03
CA SER A 255 -36.20 -25.98 34.20
C SER A 255 -35.28 -24.80 33.87
N GLY A 256 -35.04 -24.47 32.59
CA GLY A 256 -34.23 -23.32 32.21
C GLY A 256 -32.70 -23.58 32.21
N ARG A 257 -32.25 -24.81 32.45
CA ARG A 257 -30.81 -25.12 32.48
C ARG A 257 -30.27 -25.39 31.07
N PRO A 258 -29.08 -24.86 30.72
CA PRO A 258 -28.41 -25.20 29.47
C PRO A 258 -28.20 -26.71 29.34
N THR A 259 -28.46 -27.25 28.16
CA THR A 259 -28.25 -28.66 27.83
C THR A 259 -27.80 -28.79 26.37
N LEU A 260 -27.24 -29.95 26.04
CA LEU A 260 -27.01 -30.37 24.67
C LEU A 260 -28.19 -31.24 24.22
N LYS A 261 -28.65 -31.04 22.98
CA LYS A 261 -29.70 -31.82 22.33
C LYS A 261 -29.17 -32.33 21.00
N THR A 262 -29.69 -33.47 20.53
CA THR A 262 -29.40 -33.94 19.17
C THR A 262 -29.94 -32.94 18.14
N LEU A 263 -29.13 -32.61 17.15
CA LEU A 263 -29.52 -31.74 16.04
C LEU A 263 -30.45 -32.51 15.10
N THR A 264 -31.67 -32.00 14.88
CA THR A 264 -32.62 -32.67 13.98
C THR A 264 -32.15 -32.55 12.52
N LYS A 265 -32.55 -33.48 11.65
CA LYS A 265 -32.21 -33.42 10.21
C LYS A 265 -32.60 -32.08 9.57
N ARG A 266 -33.77 -31.56 9.93
CA ARG A 266 -34.27 -30.27 9.43
C ARG A 266 -33.44 -29.09 9.95
N ASP A 267 -33.12 -29.07 11.25
CA ASP A 267 -32.31 -28.00 11.83
C ASP A 267 -30.87 -28.03 11.30
N ARG A 268 -30.34 -29.23 11.00
CA ARG A 268 -29.05 -29.40 10.32
C ARG A 268 -29.06 -28.77 8.93
N VAL A 269 -30.06 -29.10 8.10
CA VAL A 269 -30.20 -28.51 6.76
C VAL A 269 -30.38 -27.00 6.85
N LEU A 270 -31.18 -26.49 7.80
CA LEU A 270 -31.35 -25.05 7.99
C LEU A 270 -30.05 -24.36 8.39
N TRP A 271 -29.31 -24.89 9.37
CA TRP A 271 -28.00 -24.33 9.76
C TRP A 271 -27.05 -24.32 8.56
N TRP A 272 -26.94 -25.45 7.86
CA TRP A 272 -26.09 -25.56 6.68
C TRP A 272 -26.48 -24.54 5.59
N LEU A 273 -27.77 -24.41 5.29
CA LEU A 273 -28.29 -23.45 4.30
C LEU A 273 -28.03 -22.00 4.73
N THR A 274 -28.20 -21.65 6.01
CA THR A 274 -27.86 -20.32 6.51
C THR A 274 -26.36 -20.04 6.41
N ALA A 275 -25.52 -21.04 6.69
CA ALA A 275 -24.07 -20.91 6.53
C ALA A 275 -23.68 -20.71 5.05
N MET A 276 -24.28 -21.50 4.14
CA MET A 276 -24.09 -21.34 2.70
C MET A 276 -24.53 -19.96 2.22
N GLY A 277 -25.73 -19.50 2.59
CA GLY A 277 -26.21 -18.15 2.24
C GLY A 277 -25.30 -17.06 2.79
N SER A 278 -24.77 -17.24 4.01
CA SER A 278 -23.82 -16.30 4.61
C SER A 278 -22.51 -16.23 3.82
N ASN A 279 -21.99 -17.36 3.36
CA ASN A 279 -20.78 -17.40 2.54
C ASN A 279 -21.03 -16.81 1.15
N VAL A 280 -22.13 -17.19 0.49
CA VAL A 280 -22.53 -16.62 -0.81
C VAL A 280 -22.61 -15.09 -0.73
N VAL A 281 -23.32 -14.53 0.25
CA VAL A 281 -23.46 -13.08 0.38
C VAL A 281 -22.12 -12.42 0.72
N ALA A 282 -21.27 -13.04 1.54
CA ALA A 282 -19.92 -12.53 1.80
C ALA A 282 -19.08 -12.45 0.53
N THR A 283 -18.99 -13.55 -0.23
CA THR A 283 -18.28 -13.62 -1.52
C THR A 283 -18.81 -12.59 -2.52
N LEU A 284 -20.13 -12.40 -2.58
CA LEU A 284 -20.72 -11.37 -3.44
C LEU A 284 -20.33 -9.96 -3.00
N LYS A 285 -20.46 -9.64 -1.71
CA LYS A 285 -20.10 -8.31 -1.17
C LYS A 285 -18.63 -8.00 -1.40
N GLU A 286 -17.74 -8.97 -1.19
CA GLU A 286 -16.32 -8.81 -1.42
C GLU A 286 -15.98 -8.67 -2.90
N GLY A 287 -16.52 -9.54 -3.76
CA GLY A 287 -16.32 -9.44 -5.20
C GLY A 287 -16.76 -8.07 -5.74
N PHE A 288 -17.89 -7.54 -5.25
CA PHE A 288 -18.34 -6.20 -5.58
C PHE A 288 -17.48 -5.08 -4.96
N ALA A 289 -16.90 -5.28 -3.78
CA ALA A 289 -16.00 -4.29 -3.18
C ALA A 289 -14.69 -4.19 -3.97
N VAL A 290 -14.19 -5.31 -4.50
CA VAL A 290 -12.90 -5.43 -5.17
C VAL A 290 -12.97 -5.13 -6.67
N ALA A 291 -14.09 -5.42 -7.32
CA ALA A 291 -14.30 -5.17 -8.74
C ALA A 291 -15.36 -4.08 -8.97
N PRO A 292 -15.00 -2.79 -8.99
CA PRO A 292 -15.95 -1.68 -8.98
C PRO A 292 -16.79 -1.59 -10.28
N GLY A 293 -16.24 -2.01 -11.41
CA GLY A 293 -16.96 -2.04 -12.69
C GLY A 293 -17.93 -3.23 -12.85
N VAL A 294 -17.86 -4.23 -11.97
CA VAL A 294 -18.75 -5.39 -11.99
C VAL A 294 -20.11 -5.02 -11.39
N THR A 295 -21.17 -5.32 -12.14
CA THR A 295 -22.57 -4.98 -11.82
C THR A 295 -23.41 -6.19 -11.43
N ALA A 296 -22.99 -7.39 -11.82
CA ALA A 296 -23.61 -8.64 -11.41
C ALA A 296 -22.56 -9.75 -11.29
N ILE A 297 -22.86 -10.74 -10.46
CA ILE A 297 -22.05 -11.94 -10.29
C ILE A 297 -22.94 -13.16 -10.51
N ASP A 298 -22.51 -14.01 -11.44
CA ASP A 298 -23.03 -15.37 -11.61
C ASP A 298 -22.24 -16.28 -10.68
N LEU A 299 -22.90 -16.82 -9.67
CA LEU A 299 -22.23 -17.61 -8.63
C LEU A 299 -22.80 -19.03 -8.62
N ALA A 300 -21.90 -20.01 -8.67
CA ALA A 300 -22.22 -21.42 -8.51
C ALA A 300 -21.55 -22.00 -7.27
N VAL A 301 -22.32 -22.71 -6.44
CA VAL A 301 -21.86 -23.30 -5.18
C VAL A 301 -21.71 -24.80 -5.36
N ILE A 302 -20.51 -25.32 -5.13
CA ILE A 302 -20.21 -26.75 -5.14
C ILE A 302 -20.07 -27.29 -3.71
N THR A 303 -20.60 -28.48 -3.48
CA THR A 303 -20.42 -29.21 -2.22
C THR A 303 -20.46 -30.72 -2.43
N ARG A 304 -20.00 -31.50 -1.44
CA ARG A 304 -20.19 -32.95 -1.47
C ARG A 304 -21.64 -33.29 -1.15
N MET A 305 -22.27 -34.03 -2.05
CA MET A 305 -23.66 -34.46 -1.87
C MET A 305 -23.74 -35.58 -0.83
N PRO A 306 -24.66 -35.52 0.15
CA PRO A 306 -24.73 -36.51 1.24
C PRO A 306 -24.95 -37.94 0.75
N ASP A 307 -25.80 -38.11 -0.26
CA ASP A 307 -26.24 -39.44 -0.72
C ASP A 307 -25.21 -40.12 -1.63
N THR A 308 -24.53 -39.35 -2.48
CA THR A 308 -23.58 -39.88 -3.48
C THR A 308 -22.13 -39.74 -3.07
N GLN A 309 -21.84 -38.89 -2.08
CA GLN A 309 -20.49 -38.49 -1.66
C GLN A 309 -19.61 -37.93 -2.80
N ARG A 310 -20.24 -37.52 -3.91
CA ARG A 310 -19.63 -36.86 -5.07
C ARG A 310 -19.90 -35.35 -5.02
N LEU A 311 -19.05 -34.58 -5.69
CA LEU A 311 -19.28 -33.15 -5.89
C LEU A 311 -20.54 -32.92 -6.72
N GLY A 312 -21.30 -31.91 -6.34
CA GLY A 312 -22.43 -31.41 -7.12
C GLY A 312 -22.76 -29.97 -6.75
N PHE A 313 -23.61 -29.34 -7.56
CA PHE A 313 -24.05 -27.98 -7.29
C PHE A 313 -25.15 -27.95 -6.23
N ALA A 314 -24.90 -27.16 -5.19
CA ALA A 314 -25.83 -26.84 -4.13
C ALA A 314 -26.71 -25.63 -4.45
N ALA A 315 -26.15 -24.67 -5.17
CA ALA A 315 -26.88 -23.49 -5.64
C ALA A 315 -26.21 -22.92 -6.88
N TYR A 316 -26.98 -22.26 -7.74
CA TYR A 316 -26.44 -21.34 -8.74
C TYR A 316 -27.46 -20.23 -9.00
N GLY A 317 -27.00 -19.08 -9.46
CA GLY A 317 -27.87 -17.95 -9.81
C GLY A 317 -27.07 -16.70 -10.14
N ARG A 318 -27.79 -15.61 -10.41
CA ARG A 318 -27.22 -14.29 -10.66
C ARG A 318 -27.61 -13.32 -9.56
N TRP A 319 -26.65 -12.58 -9.01
CA TRP A 319 -26.92 -11.51 -8.06
C TRP A 319 -26.38 -10.19 -8.59
N THR A 320 -27.21 -9.15 -8.57
CA THR A 320 -26.77 -7.80 -8.97
C THR A 320 -26.19 -7.06 -7.77
N ARG A 321 -25.25 -6.15 -8.04
CA ARG A 321 -24.67 -5.25 -7.03
C ARG A 321 -25.76 -4.52 -6.26
N GLN A 322 -26.71 -3.93 -6.99
CA GLN A 322 -27.83 -3.18 -6.41
C GLN A 322 -28.67 -4.07 -5.47
N ALA A 323 -28.95 -5.32 -5.86
CA ALA A 323 -29.71 -6.24 -5.01
C ALA A 323 -28.98 -6.52 -3.70
N ILE A 324 -27.66 -6.75 -3.73
CA ILE A 324 -26.86 -7.04 -2.52
C ILE A 324 -26.70 -5.80 -1.63
N GLU A 325 -26.41 -4.64 -2.21
CA GLU A 325 -26.16 -3.39 -1.47
C GLU A 325 -27.45 -2.78 -0.88
N SER A 326 -28.62 -3.06 -1.47
CA SER A 326 -29.91 -2.53 -0.97
C SER A 326 -30.43 -3.27 0.27
N VAL A 327 -29.93 -4.47 0.55
CA VAL A 327 -30.40 -5.30 1.68
C VAL A 327 -29.66 -4.90 2.96
N PRO A 328 -30.39 -4.57 4.05
CA PRO A 328 -29.77 -4.30 5.34
C PRO A 328 -29.44 -5.61 6.07
N TRP A 329 -28.22 -6.11 5.88
CA TRP A 329 -27.70 -7.29 6.58
C TRP A 329 -27.44 -6.98 8.06
N ARG A 330 -28.25 -7.53 8.98
CA ARG A 330 -28.17 -7.22 10.42
C ARG A 330 -28.08 -8.45 11.29
N GLN A 331 -28.68 -9.55 10.86
CA GLN A 331 -28.82 -10.77 11.65
C GLN A 331 -28.43 -12.00 10.83
N PRO A 332 -27.97 -13.10 11.46
CA PRO A 332 -27.59 -14.32 10.76
C PRO A 332 -28.65 -14.86 9.80
N GLU A 333 -29.93 -14.76 10.17
CA GLU A 333 -31.07 -15.18 9.37
C GLU A 333 -31.26 -14.37 8.08
N ASP A 334 -30.75 -13.14 8.01
CA ASP A 334 -30.84 -12.33 6.79
C ASP A 334 -30.11 -13.01 5.62
N ALA A 335 -29.09 -13.83 5.91
CA ALA A 335 -28.36 -14.63 4.91
C ALA A 335 -29.29 -15.42 3.98
N LEU A 336 -30.44 -15.90 4.45
CA LEU A 336 -31.38 -16.68 3.63
C LEU A 336 -32.03 -15.87 2.50
N ARG A 337 -32.02 -14.54 2.59
CA ARG A 337 -32.56 -13.64 1.55
C ARG A 337 -31.83 -13.76 0.22
N PHE A 338 -30.64 -14.37 0.19
CA PHE A 338 -29.92 -14.63 -1.06
C PHE A 338 -30.77 -15.43 -2.07
N LEU A 339 -31.69 -16.27 -1.58
CA LEU A 339 -32.62 -17.03 -2.42
C LEU A 339 -33.65 -16.13 -3.12
N ASP A 340 -34.06 -15.03 -2.48
CA ASP A 340 -35.15 -14.18 -2.93
C ASP A 340 -34.68 -12.99 -3.78
N ILE A 341 -33.45 -12.51 -3.53
CA ILE A 341 -32.91 -11.30 -4.18
C ILE A 341 -32.11 -11.61 -5.45
N GLY A 342 -31.77 -12.87 -5.68
CA GLY A 342 -31.08 -13.31 -6.89
C GLY A 342 -32.05 -13.56 -8.05
N GLN A 343 -31.52 -13.51 -9.26
CA GLN A 343 -32.22 -13.88 -10.50
C GLN A 343 -31.89 -15.33 -10.85
N ASP A 344 -32.92 -16.07 -11.27
CA ASP A 344 -32.81 -17.48 -11.69
C ASP A 344 -32.08 -18.38 -10.68
N VAL A 345 -32.28 -18.13 -9.38
CA VAL A 345 -31.64 -18.89 -8.31
C VAL A 345 -32.21 -20.30 -8.24
N ALA A 346 -31.35 -21.28 -8.48
CA ALA A 346 -31.62 -22.68 -8.20
C ALA A 346 -30.92 -23.09 -6.90
N CYS A 347 -31.60 -23.87 -6.06
CA CYS A 347 -31.03 -24.39 -4.81
C CYS A 347 -31.40 -25.86 -4.59
N ALA A 348 -30.43 -26.66 -4.17
CA ALA A 348 -30.56 -28.07 -3.84
C ALA A 348 -31.45 -28.33 -2.61
N VAL A 349 -31.71 -27.30 -1.81
CA VAL A 349 -32.64 -27.32 -0.68
C VAL A 349 -33.98 -26.72 -1.11
N GLY A 350 -34.96 -27.57 -1.39
CA GLY A 350 -36.31 -27.15 -1.71
C GLY A 350 -37.20 -26.91 -0.49
N THR A 351 -38.42 -26.46 -0.76
CA THR A 351 -39.52 -26.42 0.21
C THR A 351 -40.51 -27.56 -0.06
N THR A 352 -41.10 -28.09 1.00
CA THR A 352 -42.19 -29.07 0.92
C THR A 352 -43.49 -28.37 0.50
N ALA A 353 -44.50 -29.14 0.09
CA ALA A 353 -45.83 -28.62 -0.24
C ALA A 353 -46.48 -27.82 0.91
N SER A 354 -46.03 -28.02 2.16
CA SER A 354 -46.49 -27.27 3.33
C SER A 354 -45.67 -26.00 3.61
N GLY A 355 -44.83 -25.55 2.67
CA GLY A 355 -43.99 -24.34 2.80
C GLY A 355 -42.79 -24.51 3.74
N SER A 356 -42.46 -25.74 4.11
CA SER A 356 -41.45 -26.07 5.11
C SER A 356 -40.15 -26.51 4.44
N LEU A 357 -38.98 -26.16 4.98
CA LEU A 357 -37.69 -26.61 4.42
C LEU A 357 -37.60 -28.13 4.32
N ALA A 358 -37.13 -28.64 3.18
CA ALA A 358 -36.86 -30.05 3.00
C ALA A 358 -35.73 -30.51 3.94
N SER A 359 -35.80 -31.76 4.41
CA SER A 359 -34.76 -32.35 5.27
C SER A 359 -33.68 -33.08 4.49
N THR A 360 -33.67 -32.94 3.16
CA THR A 360 -32.78 -33.64 2.21
C THR A 360 -32.26 -32.66 1.17
N ILE A 361 -30.98 -32.81 0.80
CA ILE A 361 -30.32 -32.01 -0.24
C ILE A 361 -30.33 -32.84 -1.53
N LYS A 362 -30.90 -32.31 -2.62
CA LYS A 362 -30.89 -32.99 -3.92
C LYS A 362 -29.99 -32.24 -4.90
N PRO A 363 -29.03 -32.90 -5.57
CA PRO A 363 -28.17 -32.24 -6.53
C PRO A 363 -29.00 -31.57 -7.63
N LEU A 364 -28.57 -30.37 -8.03
CA LEU A 364 -29.18 -29.64 -9.12
C LEU A 364 -28.87 -30.30 -10.46
N ASP A 365 -29.87 -30.32 -11.35
CA ASP A 365 -29.67 -30.76 -12.73
C ASP A 365 -28.90 -29.68 -13.51
N THR A 366 -27.68 -30.01 -13.92
CA THR A 366 -26.79 -29.14 -14.68
C THR A 366 -26.62 -29.59 -16.13
N SER A 367 -27.40 -30.57 -16.59
CA SER A 367 -27.36 -31.07 -17.97
C SER A 367 -27.58 -30.00 -19.04
N ARG A 368 -28.21 -28.88 -18.67
CA ARG A 368 -28.46 -27.73 -19.56
C ARG A 368 -27.36 -26.66 -19.50
N LEU A 369 -26.34 -26.85 -18.67
CA LEU A 369 -25.25 -25.92 -18.40
C LEU A 369 -23.91 -26.63 -18.68
N PRO A 370 -23.52 -26.79 -19.96
CA PRO A 370 -22.37 -27.62 -20.34
C PRO A 370 -21.04 -27.17 -19.71
N GLY A 371 -20.87 -25.88 -19.42
CA GLY A 371 -19.69 -25.37 -18.71
C GLY A 371 -19.61 -25.86 -17.26
N LEU A 372 -20.73 -25.88 -16.54
CA LEU A 372 -20.79 -26.40 -15.17
C LEU A 372 -20.62 -27.92 -15.12
N GLN A 373 -21.19 -28.64 -16.09
CA GLN A 373 -20.99 -30.08 -16.21
C GLN A 373 -19.52 -30.41 -16.49
N SER A 374 -18.87 -29.68 -17.40
CA SER A 374 -17.45 -29.87 -17.70
C SER A 374 -16.57 -29.63 -16.47
N LEU A 375 -16.89 -28.61 -15.65
CA LEU A 375 -16.18 -28.34 -14.39
C LEU A 375 -16.31 -29.51 -13.41
N LEU A 376 -17.51 -30.09 -13.26
CA LEU A 376 -17.72 -31.27 -12.42
C LEU A 376 -16.97 -32.49 -12.95
N ASP A 377 -16.99 -32.73 -14.26
CA ASP A 377 -16.34 -33.89 -14.87
C ASP A 377 -14.82 -33.80 -14.69
N HIS A 378 -14.19 -32.64 -14.91
CA HIS A 378 -12.76 -32.45 -14.66
C HIS A 378 -12.40 -32.57 -13.16
N ALA A 379 -13.25 -32.05 -12.27
CA ALA A 379 -13.05 -32.21 -10.83
C ALA A 379 -13.23 -33.67 -10.34
N GLN A 380 -13.85 -34.54 -11.14
CA GLN A 380 -14.13 -35.94 -10.82
C GLN A 380 -13.21 -36.94 -11.54
N ASP A 381 -12.68 -36.64 -12.72
CA ASP A 381 -11.82 -37.57 -13.50
C ASP A 381 -10.44 -37.80 -12.88
N ASP A 382 -10.02 -36.92 -11.97
CA ASP A 382 -8.82 -37.07 -11.15
C ASP A 382 -9.06 -37.99 -9.90
N ALA A 383 -10.24 -38.60 -9.78
CA ALA A 383 -10.67 -39.40 -8.62
C ALA A 383 -10.23 -40.88 -8.64
N ALA A 384 -8.96 -41.16 -8.97
CA ALA A 384 -8.34 -42.46 -8.64
C ALA A 384 -7.86 -42.54 -7.17
N SER A 385 -7.84 -41.41 -6.43
CA SER A 385 -7.59 -41.40 -4.98
C SER A 385 -8.41 -40.30 -4.29
N VAL A 386 -9.57 -40.69 -3.76
CA VAL A 386 -10.68 -39.85 -3.27
C VAL A 386 -10.30 -38.83 -2.17
N ASP A 387 -9.14 -38.99 -1.52
CA ASP A 387 -8.63 -38.02 -0.52
C ASP A 387 -7.60 -37.04 -1.09
N ALA A 388 -6.85 -37.37 -2.15
CA ALA A 388 -5.74 -36.54 -2.62
C ALA A 388 -6.20 -35.42 -3.57
N THR A 389 -7.27 -35.63 -4.33
CA THR A 389 -7.73 -34.67 -5.35
C THR A 389 -8.77 -33.67 -4.85
N LEU A 390 -9.45 -33.97 -3.75
CA LEU A 390 -10.19 -32.95 -2.99
C LEU A 390 -9.26 -32.08 -2.16
N ALA A 391 -8.20 -32.65 -1.57
CA ALA A 391 -7.10 -31.85 -1.02
C ALA A 391 -6.35 -31.08 -2.12
N GLY A 392 -6.42 -31.55 -3.38
CA GLY A 392 -5.91 -30.87 -4.57
C GLY A 392 -6.79 -29.71 -5.03
N LEU A 393 -8.12 -29.84 -5.06
CA LEU A 393 -9.07 -28.76 -5.37
C LEU A 393 -9.22 -27.75 -4.24
N ASP A 394 -9.34 -28.21 -2.99
CA ASP A 394 -9.19 -27.36 -1.82
C ASP A 394 -7.79 -26.75 -1.84
N GLY A 395 -6.77 -27.51 -2.24
CA GLY A 395 -5.41 -27.06 -2.44
C GLY A 395 -5.25 -26.02 -3.54
N ASP A 396 -5.96 -26.09 -4.67
CA ASP A 396 -5.87 -25.17 -5.80
C ASP A 396 -6.71 -23.90 -5.54
N LEU A 397 -7.86 -24.05 -4.88
CA LEU A 397 -8.68 -22.93 -4.41
C LEU A 397 -8.03 -22.21 -3.21
N LEU A 398 -7.30 -22.93 -2.35
CA LEU A 398 -6.49 -22.39 -1.27
C LEU A 398 -5.06 -22.03 -1.73
N ALA A 399 -4.56 -22.49 -2.87
CA ALA A 399 -3.22 -22.19 -3.40
C ALA A 399 -3.12 -20.77 -3.95
N ASN A 400 -4.25 -20.06 -4.04
CA ASN A 400 -4.27 -18.60 -3.99
C ASN A 400 -3.78 -18.05 -2.63
N ASP A 401 -3.19 -18.88 -1.76
CA ASP A 401 -2.45 -18.46 -0.59
C ASP A 401 -1.37 -17.44 -1.00
N PRO A 402 -1.49 -16.18 -0.55
CA PRO A 402 -0.47 -15.16 -0.82
C PRO A 402 0.88 -15.50 -0.16
N SER A 403 0.98 -16.59 0.62
CA SER A 403 2.20 -17.04 1.29
C SER A 403 3.37 -17.39 0.36
N THR A 404 3.17 -17.48 -0.97
CA THR A 404 4.28 -17.58 -1.93
C THR A 404 5.02 -16.26 -2.18
N HIS A 405 4.58 -15.14 -1.58
CA HIS A 405 5.28 -13.84 -1.57
C HIS A 405 5.96 -13.53 -0.22
N ASP A 406 6.52 -14.53 0.46
CA ASP A 406 7.36 -14.32 1.65
C ASP A 406 8.79 -13.83 1.30
N ALA A 407 9.06 -13.60 0.01
CA ALA A 407 10.21 -12.81 -0.42
C ALA A 407 9.87 -11.32 -0.24
N PRO A 408 10.67 -10.53 0.50
CA PRO A 408 10.43 -9.09 0.57
C PRO A 408 10.42 -8.54 -0.86
N ALA A 409 9.34 -7.82 -1.20
CA ALA A 409 9.22 -7.17 -2.49
C ALA A 409 10.51 -6.39 -2.77
N PRO A 410 11.03 -6.43 -4.02
CA PRO A 410 12.25 -5.71 -4.35
C PRO A 410 12.09 -4.24 -3.98
N ASP A 411 13.07 -3.69 -3.26
CA ASP A 411 13.08 -2.26 -2.95
C ASP A 411 13.32 -1.47 -4.24
N HIS A 412 12.24 -1.03 -4.87
CA HIS A 412 12.28 -0.24 -6.11
C HIS A 412 13.05 1.07 -5.93
N TYR A 413 13.11 1.61 -4.71
CA TYR A 413 13.88 2.80 -4.36
C TYR A 413 15.27 2.49 -3.79
N ARG A 414 15.80 1.28 -3.99
CA ARG A 414 17.15 0.92 -3.56
C ARG A 414 18.12 2.00 -4.03
N ILE A 415 18.79 2.61 -3.07
CA ILE A 415 19.75 3.68 -3.33
C ILE A 415 21.02 3.09 -3.95
N HIS A 416 21.48 3.66 -5.07
CA HIS A 416 22.77 3.34 -5.66
C HIS A 416 23.88 4.03 -4.86
N THR A 417 24.94 3.30 -4.52
CA THR A 417 26.12 3.85 -3.84
C THR A 417 26.93 4.75 -4.75
N PHE A 418 27.75 5.63 -4.18
CA PHE A 418 28.65 6.50 -4.96
C PHE A 418 29.63 5.68 -5.83
N ALA A 419 30.06 4.51 -5.34
CA ALA A 419 30.92 3.60 -6.11
C ALA A 419 30.20 3.04 -7.34
N GLU A 420 28.95 2.60 -7.18
CA GLU A 420 28.10 2.12 -8.28
C GLU A 420 27.83 3.24 -9.29
N TRP A 421 27.54 4.45 -8.83
CA TRP A 421 27.38 5.61 -9.72
C TRP A 421 28.66 5.90 -10.53
N ARG A 422 29.84 5.85 -9.89
CA ARG A 422 31.14 6.06 -10.55
C ARG A 422 31.49 4.96 -11.55
N THR A 423 31.09 3.71 -11.31
CA THR A 423 31.37 2.59 -12.24
C THR A 423 30.33 2.46 -13.34
N GLN A 424 29.10 2.90 -13.08
CA GLN A 424 28.02 3.04 -14.08
C GLN A 424 28.22 4.26 -14.97
N THR A 425 29.14 5.16 -14.63
CA THR A 425 29.59 6.24 -15.52
C THR A 425 30.62 5.66 -16.49
N PRO A 426 30.32 5.47 -17.80
CA PRO A 426 31.35 5.10 -18.75
C PRO A 426 32.33 6.27 -18.86
N SER A 427 33.62 5.98 -18.72
CA SER A 427 34.71 6.83 -19.20
C SER A 427 34.42 7.22 -20.65
N ALA A 428 34.48 8.51 -20.95
CA ALA A 428 34.26 9.17 -22.24
C ALA A 428 34.32 8.25 -23.48
N ALA A 429 33.12 7.83 -23.91
CA ALA A 429 32.80 7.54 -25.30
C ALA A 429 31.33 7.93 -25.45
N GLN A 430 31.00 8.90 -26.32
CA GLN A 430 29.63 9.12 -26.78
C GLN A 430 29.06 7.81 -27.36
N PRO A 431 27.88 7.33 -26.92
CA PRO A 431 27.12 6.30 -27.64
C PRO A 431 25.66 6.76 -27.89
N PRO A 432 24.90 6.06 -28.75
CA PRO A 432 23.84 6.64 -29.57
C PRO A 432 22.52 6.82 -28.82
N ALA A 433 21.76 7.86 -29.22
CA ALA A 433 20.40 8.10 -28.78
C ALA A 433 19.40 7.18 -29.50
N MET A 434 18.69 6.32 -28.76
CA MET A 434 17.36 5.77 -29.11
C MET A 434 16.69 5.30 -27.79
N GLY A 435 15.48 5.69 -27.40
CA GLY A 435 14.52 6.61 -27.99
C GLY A 435 13.86 7.40 -26.88
N GLN A 436 14.21 8.68 -26.81
CA GLN A 436 13.22 9.71 -26.47
C GLN A 436 12.14 9.66 -27.56
N PRO A 437 10.87 10.03 -27.27
CA PRO A 437 9.96 10.41 -28.35
C PRO A 437 10.72 11.40 -29.21
N VAL A 438 10.83 11.13 -30.52
CA VAL A 438 11.67 11.89 -31.44
C VAL A 438 11.29 13.36 -31.32
N LEU A 439 12.08 14.10 -30.53
CA LEU A 439 12.05 15.55 -30.48
C LEU A 439 12.48 15.97 -31.88
N ALA A 440 11.60 16.69 -32.56
CA ALA A 440 11.93 17.30 -33.83
C ALA A 440 13.28 18.02 -33.70
N ALA A 441 14.15 17.89 -34.71
CA ALA A 441 15.42 18.62 -34.73
C ALA A 441 15.17 20.09 -34.37
N PRO A 442 16.00 20.70 -33.50
CA PRO A 442 15.79 22.06 -33.05
C PRO A 442 15.66 22.98 -34.26
N THR A 443 14.59 23.75 -34.29
CA THR A 443 14.37 24.71 -35.37
C THR A 443 15.36 25.85 -35.18
N VAL A 444 16.34 25.95 -36.08
CA VAL A 444 17.32 27.04 -36.08
C VAL A 444 16.63 28.33 -36.50
N LEU A 445 16.70 29.34 -35.65
CA LEU A 445 16.14 30.65 -35.88
C LEU A 445 17.16 31.57 -36.56
N THR A 446 16.65 32.43 -37.44
CA THR A 446 17.42 33.53 -38.03
C THR A 446 17.10 34.85 -37.32
N PRO A 447 18.03 35.83 -37.31
CA PRO A 447 17.78 37.13 -36.69
C PRO A 447 16.48 37.78 -37.22
N GLY A 448 15.60 38.18 -36.30
CA GLY A 448 14.29 38.76 -36.62
C GLY A 448 13.17 37.76 -36.91
N GLN A 449 13.45 36.45 -36.95
CA GLN A 449 12.43 35.42 -37.21
C GLN A 449 11.40 35.39 -36.09
N ASN A 450 10.12 35.30 -36.48
CA ASN A 450 8.98 35.17 -35.59
C ASN A 450 8.27 33.83 -35.80
N LEU A 451 7.88 33.16 -34.73
CA LEU A 451 7.05 31.96 -34.77
C LEU A 451 6.03 31.95 -33.64
N THR A 452 4.93 31.24 -33.84
CA THR A 452 3.94 31.00 -32.79
C THR A 452 4.36 29.79 -31.97
N LEU A 453 4.37 29.92 -30.66
CA LEU A 453 4.73 28.83 -29.76
C LEU A 453 3.55 27.84 -29.63
N PRO A 454 3.81 26.53 -29.62
CA PRO A 454 2.78 25.53 -29.35
C PRO A 454 2.27 25.65 -27.91
N ASP A 455 1.06 25.14 -27.66
CA ASP A 455 0.40 25.25 -26.35
C ASP A 455 1.22 24.57 -25.24
N GLU A 456 1.96 23.48 -25.51
CA GLU A 456 2.85 22.86 -24.52
C GLU A 456 3.99 23.76 -24.02
N ALA A 457 4.44 24.72 -24.84
CA ALA A 457 5.45 25.68 -24.42
C ALA A 457 4.90 26.70 -23.42
N TRP A 458 3.57 26.78 -23.24
CA TRP A 458 2.96 27.69 -22.29
C TRP A 458 2.97 27.10 -20.88
N GLU A 459 2.87 25.78 -20.78
CA GLU A 459 2.91 25.03 -19.52
C GLU A 459 4.33 24.82 -18.99
N GLY A 460 5.35 24.85 -19.85
CA GLY A 460 6.74 24.73 -19.43
C GLY A 460 7.73 24.96 -20.56
N LEU A 461 8.54 26.01 -20.42
CA LEU A 461 9.56 26.41 -21.37
C LEU A 461 10.90 26.51 -20.66
N THR A 462 11.89 25.76 -21.13
CA THR A 462 13.27 25.85 -20.64
C THR A 462 14.06 26.75 -21.58
N VAL A 463 14.87 27.63 -21.00
CA VAL A 463 15.82 28.51 -21.70
C VAL A 463 17.21 28.14 -21.22
N ALA A 464 18.14 27.97 -22.14
CA ALA A 464 19.55 27.81 -21.82
C ALA A 464 20.42 28.64 -22.78
N PHE A 465 21.33 29.42 -22.23
CA PHE A 465 22.30 30.20 -22.99
C PHE A 465 23.69 29.61 -22.76
N SER A 466 24.27 29.01 -23.79
CA SER A 466 25.62 28.44 -23.77
C SER A 466 26.62 29.43 -24.36
N PHE A 467 27.81 29.52 -23.75
CA PHE A 467 28.88 30.40 -24.18
C PHE A 467 30.23 29.92 -23.62
N ALA A 468 31.33 30.47 -24.12
CA ALA A 468 32.69 30.21 -23.66
C ALA A 468 33.57 31.46 -23.84
N GLY A 469 34.77 31.47 -23.25
CA GLY A 469 35.75 32.55 -23.41
C GLY A 469 35.62 33.67 -22.38
N ALA A 470 34.48 34.37 -22.34
CA ALA A 470 34.18 35.41 -21.36
C ALA A 470 32.96 35.05 -20.52
N ASP A 471 32.80 35.74 -19.39
CA ASP A 471 31.65 35.55 -18.50
C ASP A 471 30.45 36.43 -18.93
N ALA A 472 29.24 35.86 -18.88
CA ALA A 472 27.97 36.54 -19.12
C ALA A 472 26.88 35.96 -18.21
N ASP A 473 25.98 36.82 -17.75
CA ASP A 473 24.81 36.43 -16.96
C ASP A 473 23.54 36.44 -17.83
N LEU A 474 22.59 35.56 -17.48
CA LEU A 474 21.25 35.52 -18.09
C LEU A 474 20.25 36.30 -17.24
N THR A 475 19.46 37.13 -17.91
CA THR A 475 18.52 38.06 -17.29
C THR A 475 17.19 38.04 -18.03
N LEU A 476 16.06 38.16 -17.29
CA LEU A 476 14.71 38.20 -17.85
C LEU A 476 13.98 39.48 -17.45
N PHE A 477 13.29 40.13 -18.39
CA PHE A 477 12.40 41.26 -18.11
C PHE A 477 10.95 40.88 -18.44
N LEU A 478 10.07 40.88 -17.44
CA LEU A 478 8.63 40.71 -17.62
C LEU A 478 8.02 42.10 -17.83
N THR A 479 7.39 42.33 -18.98
CA THR A 479 7.02 43.68 -19.41
C THR A 479 5.61 43.76 -19.96
N ASP A 480 5.05 44.95 -19.92
CA ASP A 480 3.77 45.30 -20.52
C ASP A 480 3.84 45.44 -22.05
N ALA A 481 2.74 45.89 -22.68
CA ALA A 481 2.67 46.09 -24.12
C ALA A 481 3.55 47.24 -24.63
N GLN A 482 4.14 48.03 -23.74
CA GLN A 482 5.07 49.13 -24.02
C GLN A 482 6.52 48.72 -23.72
N SER A 483 6.77 47.44 -23.43
CA SER A 483 8.08 46.88 -23.07
C SER A 483 8.67 47.50 -21.79
N ARG A 484 7.81 47.90 -20.84
CA ARG A 484 8.19 48.41 -19.52
C ARG A 484 7.87 47.40 -18.43
N VAL A 485 8.76 47.24 -17.45
CA VAL A 485 8.47 46.46 -16.23
C VAL A 485 7.42 47.19 -15.39
N SER A 486 6.55 46.45 -14.70
CA SER A 486 5.54 47.07 -13.83
C SER A 486 6.06 47.41 -12.44
N SER A 487 7.08 46.69 -11.99
CA SER A 487 7.82 46.87 -10.74
C SER A 487 9.21 46.23 -10.85
N ASP A 488 10.08 46.48 -9.86
CA ASP A 488 11.39 45.84 -9.80
C ASP A 488 11.32 44.31 -9.66
N GLU A 489 10.18 43.77 -9.18
CA GLU A 489 9.95 42.32 -9.06
C GLU A 489 9.86 41.62 -10.42
N ASP A 490 9.53 42.36 -11.48
CA ASP A 490 9.42 41.86 -12.85
C ASP A 490 10.79 41.80 -13.58
N PHE A 491 11.88 42.15 -12.88
CA PHE A 491 13.25 42.04 -13.35
C PHE A 491 13.94 40.82 -12.68
N VAL A 492 14.25 39.78 -13.46
CA VAL A 492 14.86 38.54 -12.96
C VAL A 492 16.33 38.50 -13.33
N PHE A 493 17.20 38.44 -12.34
CA PHE A 493 18.66 38.39 -12.47
C PHE A 493 19.26 37.59 -11.30
N TYR A 494 20.57 37.41 -11.24
CA TYR A 494 21.20 36.49 -10.27
C TYR A 494 20.84 36.77 -8.78
N ASN A 495 20.68 38.04 -8.36
CA ASN A 495 20.26 38.38 -6.99
C ASN A 495 18.74 38.31 -6.76
N GLN A 496 17.95 38.27 -7.84
CA GLN A 496 16.50 38.10 -7.80
C GLN A 496 16.11 36.99 -8.80
N PRO A 497 16.39 35.71 -8.47
CA PRO A 497 16.37 34.63 -9.45
C PRO A 497 14.96 34.16 -9.80
N SER A 498 13.90 34.80 -9.32
CA SER A 498 12.51 34.43 -9.66
C SER A 498 11.55 35.63 -9.62
N ALA A 499 10.56 35.61 -10.50
CA ALA A 499 9.43 36.55 -10.54
C ALA A 499 8.09 35.81 -10.70
N ALA A 500 6.98 36.55 -10.59
CA ALA A 500 5.61 36.04 -10.83
C ALA A 500 5.30 34.74 -10.08
N GLN A 501 5.59 34.72 -8.77
CA GLN A 501 5.40 33.54 -7.90
C GLN A 501 6.14 32.28 -8.37
N GLY A 502 7.25 32.45 -9.11
CA GLY A 502 8.07 31.35 -9.63
C GLY A 502 7.74 30.95 -11.06
N ALA A 503 6.79 31.61 -11.72
CA ALA A 503 6.48 31.37 -13.14
C ALA A 503 7.64 31.74 -14.07
N ALA A 504 8.58 32.59 -13.64
CA ALA A 504 9.86 32.79 -14.32
C ALA A 504 10.99 32.64 -13.29
N ARG A 505 11.96 31.77 -13.57
CA ARG A 505 13.04 31.47 -12.62
C ARG A 505 14.37 31.16 -13.30
N LEU A 506 15.45 31.77 -12.84
CA LEU A 506 16.83 31.36 -13.15
C LEU A 506 17.19 30.10 -12.35
N LEU A 507 17.75 29.13 -13.05
CA LEU A 507 18.22 27.86 -12.48
C LEU A 507 19.73 27.89 -12.18
N GLY A 508 20.38 29.01 -12.51
CA GLY A 508 21.77 29.29 -12.21
C GLY A 508 22.75 28.78 -13.26
N LYS A 509 23.99 29.24 -13.10
CA LYS A 509 25.11 28.98 -13.98
C LYS A 509 25.76 27.63 -13.72
N GLN A 510 26.03 26.89 -14.79
CA GLN A 510 26.85 25.67 -14.75
C GLN A 510 28.04 25.80 -15.68
N ASN A 511 29.21 25.34 -15.22
CA ASN A 511 30.40 25.28 -16.05
C ASN A 511 30.62 23.83 -16.51
N ASP A 512 30.66 23.63 -17.82
CA ASP A 512 30.91 22.37 -18.52
C ASP A 512 32.27 22.45 -19.24
N GLY A 513 33.34 22.26 -18.47
CA GLY A 513 34.72 22.35 -18.96
C GLY A 513 35.09 23.76 -19.41
N THR A 514 35.12 23.99 -20.73
CA THR A 514 35.47 25.29 -21.33
C THR A 514 34.25 26.14 -21.68
N HIS A 515 33.04 25.61 -21.51
CA HIS A 515 31.78 26.29 -21.77
C HIS A 515 31.04 26.56 -20.44
N SER A 516 30.31 27.66 -20.40
CA SER A 516 29.35 27.99 -19.36
C SER A 516 27.94 27.94 -19.95
N VAL A 517 26.97 27.52 -19.14
CA VAL A 517 25.56 27.48 -19.49
C VAL A 517 24.75 28.13 -18.39
N GLU A 518 24.05 29.20 -18.74
CA GLU A 518 23.03 29.83 -17.92
C GLU A 518 21.66 29.26 -18.25
N ARG A 519 20.80 29.01 -17.26
CA ARG A 519 19.48 28.40 -17.49
C ARG A 519 18.35 29.13 -16.80
N ALA A 520 17.17 29.10 -17.40
CA ALA A 520 15.91 29.55 -16.83
C ALA A 520 14.75 28.60 -17.14
N ALA A 521 13.75 28.55 -16.25
CA ALA A 521 12.47 27.90 -16.44
C ALA A 521 11.34 28.94 -16.46
N ILE A 522 10.42 28.81 -17.41
CA ILE A 522 9.32 29.75 -17.65
C ILE A 522 8.00 28.98 -17.82
N HIS A 523 6.96 29.40 -17.12
CA HIS A 523 5.57 28.95 -17.24
C HIS A 523 4.71 30.10 -17.77
N LEU A 524 4.60 30.24 -19.11
CA LEU A 524 3.91 31.38 -19.74
C LEU A 524 2.41 31.46 -19.41
N ALA A 525 1.76 30.32 -19.17
CA ALA A 525 0.35 30.24 -18.76
C ALA A 525 0.11 30.79 -17.34
N ALA A 526 1.14 30.74 -16.48
CA ALA A 526 1.09 31.24 -15.12
C ALA A 526 1.52 32.71 -14.99
N LEU A 527 1.91 33.36 -16.10
CA LEU A 527 2.29 34.77 -16.07
C LEU A 527 1.06 35.67 -15.85
N PRO A 528 1.15 36.65 -14.93
CA PRO A 528 0.09 37.64 -14.70
C PRO A 528 -0.38 38.33 -15.99
N GLU A 529 -1.63 38.76 -16.03
CA GLU A 529 -2.22 39.37 -17.22
C GLU A 529 -1.54 40.68 -17.65
N HIS A 530 -0.90 41.41 -16.73
CA HIS A 530 -0.15 42.62 -17.08
C HIS A 530 1.11 42.33 -17.90
N VAL A 531 1.64 41.10 -17.83
CA VAL A 531 2.82 40.67 -18.58
C VAL A 531 2.41 40.31 -20.01
N GLN A 532 2.74 41.20 -20.93
CA GLN A 532 2.44 41.05 -22.35
C GLN A 532 3.67 40.62 -23.16
N ARG A 533 4.88 40.87 -22.64
CA ARG A 533 6.15 40.42 -23.21
C ARG A 533 7.14 39.95 -22.14
N MET A 534 8.01 39.01 -22.50
CA MET A 534 9.17 38.62 -21.73
C MET A 534 10.42 38.74 -22.59
N THR A 535 11.38 39.55 -22.14
CA THR A 535 12.65 39.77 -22.85
C THR A 535 13.72 38.90 -22.21
N ILE A 536 14.40 38.09 -23.03
CA ILE A 536 15.51 37.24 -22.61
C ILE A 536 16.80 37.91 -23.05
N ALA A 537 17.62 38.30 -22.09
CA ALA A 537 18.83 39.06 -22.32
C ALA A 537 20.06 38.42 -21.65
N ILE A 538 21.22 38.74 -22.20
CA ILE A 538 22.50 38.46 -21.58
C ILE A 538 23.25 39.75 -21.29
N ASN A 539 24.07 39.75 -20.25
CA ASN A 539 24.91 40.89 -19.87
C ASN A 539 26.31 40.42 -19.49
N MET A 540 27.32 41.18 -19.92
CA MET A 540 28.71 40.94 -19.54
C MET A 540 28.98 41.46 -18.13
N ASP A 541 29.92 40.83 -17.42
CA ASP A 541 30.42 41.34 -16.14
C ASP A 541 31.07 42.72 -16.33
N VAL A 542 30.54 43.72 -15.61
CA VAL A 542 30.97 45.11 -15.71
C VAL A 542 32.42 45.29 -15.28
N ASP A 543 32.90 44.49 -14.33
CA ASP A 543 34.24 44.60 -13.72
C ASP A 543 35.36 44.07 -14.63
N THR A 544 35.01 43.24 -15.62
CA THR A 544 35.99 42.63 -16.54
C THR A 544 36.37 43.53 -17.71
N GLY A 545 35.52 44.52 -18.04
CA GLY A 545 35.68 45.36 -19.24
C GLY A 545 35.50 44.60 -20.57
N LEU A 546 35.08 43.34 -20.54
CA LEU A 546 34.85 42.51 -21.72
C LEU A 546 33.50 42.84 -22.39
N THR A 547 33.40 42.54 -23.68
CA THR A 547 32.20 42.77 -24.51
C THR A 547 31.63 41.44 -25.02
N CYS A 548 30.40 41.44 -25.55
CA CYS A 548 29.79 40.22 -26.10
C CYS A 548 30.61 39.63 -27.26
N GLY A 549 31.46 40.43 -27.92
CA GLY A 549 32.41 39.91 -28.91
C GLY A 549 33.52 39.02 -28.33
N SER A 550 33.69 38.99 -27.00
CA SER A 550 34.58 38.04 -26.31
C SER A 550 33.89 36.70 -25.99
N LEU A 551 32.58 36.58 -26.22
CA LEU A 551 31.86 35.31 -26.12
C LEU A 551 32.12 34.47 -27.37
N THR A 552 32.54 33.23 -27.16
CA THR A 552 32.63 32.19 -28.19
C THR A 552 31.52 31.17 -27.95
N HIS A 553 31.06 30.50 -29.00
CA HIS A 553 29.97 29.50 -28.89
C HIS A 553 28.69 30.05 -28.24
N ALA A 554 28.40 31.34 -28.43
CA ALA A 554 27.19 31.98 -27.94
C ALA A 554 25.95 31.39 -28.65
N GLU A 555 25.13 30.66 -27.92
CA GLU A 555 23.91 30.03 -28.45
C GLU A 555 22.80 30.06 -27.41
N LEU A 556 21.64 30.59 -27.82
CA LEU A 556 20.39 30.43 -27.10
C LEU A 556 19.71 29.15 -27.56
N SER A 557 19.35 28.30 -26.61
CA SER A 557 18.47 27.15 -26.81
C SER A 557 17.21 27.32 -25.96
N MET A 558 16.07 27.02 -26.57
CA MET A 558 14.76 27.08 -25.94
C MET A 558 14.00 25.82 -26.26
N GLY A 559 13.26 25.25 -25.30
CA GLY A 559 12.52 24.02 -25.57
C GLY A 559 11.39 23.75 -24.60
N CYS A 560 10.42 23.00 -25.10
CA CYS A 560 9.35 22.36 -24.34
C CYS A 560 9.38 20.85 -24.60
N ALA A 561 8.35 20.11 -24.16
CA ALA A 561 8.33 18.64 -24.18
C ALA A 561 8.54 17.99 -25.57
N THR A 562 8.22 18.70 -26.65
CA THR A 562 8.09 18.16 -28.02
C THR A 562 8.81 18.99 -29.09
N THR A 563 9.15 20.24 -28.79
CA THR A 563 9.74 21.19 -29.74
C THR A 563 10.89 21.94 -29.10
N SER A 564 11.93 22.20 -29.88
CA SER A 564 13.06 23.05 -29.48
C SER A 564 13.46 24.02 -30.57
N TRP A 565 14.03 25.16 -30.16
CA TRP A 565 14.52 26.23 -31.01
C TRP A 565 15.92 26.62 -30.58
N THR A 566 16.77 26.93 -31.56
CA THR A 566 18.11 27.45 -31.29
C THR A 566 18.34 28.75 -32.04
N PHE A 567 19.09 29.66 -31.44
CA PHE A 567 19.45 30.93 -32.05
C PHE A 567 20.89 31.28 -31.67
N GLN A 568 21.74 31.47 -32.68
CA GLN A 568 23.07 32.01 -32.49
C GLN A 568 23.02 33.52 -32.74
N PRO A 569 23.11 34.36 -31.70
CA PRO A 569 23.14 35.79 -31.88
C PRO A 569 24.42 36.22 -32.63
N PRO A 570 24.36 37.30 -33.43
CA PRO A 570 25.54 37.84 -34.07
C PRO A 570 26.55 38.34 -33.03
N ALA A 571 27.83 38.02 -33.23
CA ALA A 571 28.90 38.58 -32.42
C ALA A 571 29.08 40.07 -32.75
N ASP A 572 28.98 40.92 -31.72
CA ASP A 572 29.23 42.35 -31.84
C ASP A 572 30.27 42.77 -30.77
N PRO A 573 31.46 43.25 -31.19
CA PRO A 573 32.52 43.62 -30.27
C PRO A 573 32.25 44.93 -29.49
N ALA A 574 31.22 45.69 -29.86
CA ALA A 574 30.92 47.00 -29.27
C ALA A 574 29.85 46.97 -28.16
N ILE A 575 29.23 45.81 -27.90
CA ILE A 575 28.07 45.70 -27.00
C ILE A 575 28.43 44.94 -25.71
N ARG A 576 27.84 45.36 -24.60
CA ARG A 576 28.06 44.78 -23.25
C ARG A 576 26.82 44.10 -22.69
N ALA A 577 25.68 44.27 -23.34
CA ALA A 577 24.46 43.50 -23.09
C ALA A 577 23.74 43.25 -24.41
N MET A 578 22.94 42.19 -24.47
CA MET A 578 22.21 41.81 -25.69
C MET A 578 20.87 41.19 -25.37
N VAL A 579 19.82 41.63 -26.06
CA VAL A 579 18.53 40.91 -26.11
C VAL A 579 18.63 39.81 -27.15
N VAL A 580 18.50 38.57 -26.69
CA VAL A 580 18.71 37.37 -27.51
C VAL A 580 17.38 36.90 -28.09
N ALA A 581 16.30 36.93 -27.30
CA ALA A 581 14.96 36.60 -27.75
C ALA A 581 13.87 37.36 -26.97
N GLU A 582 12.69 37.46 -27.59
CA GLU A 582 11.49 38.00 -26.98
C GLU A 582 10.32 37.01 -27.10
N LEU A 583 9.57 36.85 -26.02
CA LEU A 583 8.29 36.14 -26.00
C LEU A 583 7.18 37.18 -25.86
N TYR A 584 6.16 37.17 -26.71
CA TYR A 584 5.10 38.17 -26.65
C TYR A 584 3.71 37.59 -26.96
N ARG A 585 2.69 38.15 -26.30
CA ARG A 585 1.29 37.85 -26.61
C ARG A 585 0.89 38.53 -27.91
N HIS A 586 0.25 37.78 -28.79
CA HIS A 586 -0.31 38.26 -30.05
C HIS A 586 -1.75 37.78 -30.19
N ARG A 587 -2.63 38.62 -30.73
CA ARG A 587 -4.02 38.23 -31.01
C ARG A 587 -4.09 37.51 -32.35
N SER A 588 -4.45 36.23 -32.34
CA SER A 588 -4.64 35.44 -33.57
C SER A 588 -5.89 35.88 -34.33
N ALA A 589 -5.98 35.53 -35.63
CA ALA A 589 -7.14 35.77 -36.48
C ALA A 589 -8.43 35.15 -35.89
N GLU A 590 -8.29 34.05 -35.15
CA GLU A 590 -9.37 33.35 -34.43
C GLU A 590 -9.73 34.00 -33.08
N HIS A 591 -9.26 35.24 -32.81
CA HIS A 591 -9.48 36.00 -31.57
C HIS A 591 -8.90 35.38 -30.28
N ARG A 592 -8.16 34.26 -30.37
CA ARG A 592 -7.38 33.67 -29.27
C ARG A 592 -6.07 34.43 -29.08
N SER A 593 -5.71 34.75 -27.82
CA SER A 593 -4.37 35.25 -27.47
C SER A 593 -3.37 34.10 -27.54
N VAL A 594 -2.30 34.25 -28.31
CA VAL A 594 -1.24 33.24 -28.47
C VAL A 594 0.12 33.83 -28.13
N TRP A 595 1.03 33.01 -27.61
CA TRP A 595 2.42 33.43 -27.41
C TRP A 595 3.25 33.22 -28.68
N LYS A 596 4.08 34.20 -29.00
CA LYS A 596 5.03 34.16 -30.12
C LYS A 596 6.45 34.34 -29.61
N LEU A 597 7.38 33.65 -30.24
CA LEU A 597 8.83 33.80 -30.05
C LEU A 597 9.40 34.63 -31.21
N ARG A 598 10.25 35.59 -30.86
CA ARG A 598 11.07 36.37 -31.80
C ARG A 598 12.54 36.23 -31.46
N ALA A 599 13.35 35.80 -32.42
CA ALA A 599 14.81 35.90 -32.33
C ALA A 599 15.23 37.35 -32.62
N VAL A 600 16.05 37.94 -31.76
CA VAL A 600 16.40 39.37 -31.86
C VAL A 600 17.88 39.56 -32.17
N GLY A 601 18.76 39.39 -31.18
CA GLY A 601 20.20 39.64 -31.31
C GLY A 601 20.55 41.14 -31.35
N GLN A 602 19.84 41.97 -30.59
CA GLN A 602 20.09 43.42 -30.51
C GLN A 602 20.99 43.73 -29.32
N GLY A 603 22.01 44.56 -29.50
CA GLY A 603 22.99 44.88 -28.47
C GLY A 603 22.88 46.30 -27.89
N TRP A 604 23.44 46.46 -26.68
CA TRP A 604 23.56 47.71 -25.94
C TRP A 604 25.01 47.94 -25.54
N ALA A 605 25.58 49.07 -25.97
CA ALA A 605 26.94 49.49 -25.60
C ALA A 605 27.05 49.86 -24.11
N ASP A 606 26.00 50.48 -23.57
CA ASP A 606 25.90 50.93 -22.17
C ASP A 606 25.69 49.77 -21.16
N GLY A 607 25.74 48.51 -21.61
CA GLY A 607 25.61 47.32 -20.75
C GLY A 607 24.22 47.16 -20.13
N LEU A 608 24.18 46.46 -18.99
CA LEU A 608 22.92 46.15 -18.31
C LEU A 608 22.16 47.42 -17.90
N ASP A 609 22.85 48.48 -17.48
CA ASP A 609 22.22 49.74 -17.06
C ASP A 609 21.44 50.41 -18.20
N GLY A 610 22.00 50.40 -19.41
CA GLY A 610 21.33 50.91 -20.61
C GLY A 610 20.11 50.08 -20.98
N LEU A 611 20.23 48.75 -20.87
CA LEU A 611 19.15 47.82 -21.14
C LEU A 611 18.01 47.95 -20.11
N ALA A 612 18.36 48.03 -18.83
CA ALA A 612 17.41 48.18 -17.72
C ALA A 612 16.60 49.49 -17.84
N ARG A 613 17.26 50.61 -18.16
CA ARG A 613 16.59 51.90 -18.43
C ARG A 613 15.63 51.83 -19.63
N ALA A 614 16.01 51.11 -20.69
CA ALA A 614 15.15 50.90 -21.84
C ALA A 614 13.86 50.17 -21.44
N HIS A 615 13.95 49.22 -20.51
CA HIS A 615 12.82 48.47 -19.95
C HIS A 615 12.14 49.11 -18.73
N GLY A 616 12.51 50.35 -18.37
CA GLY A 616 11.82 51.13 -17.33
C GLY A 616 12.20 50.81 -15.89
N VAL A 617 13.32 50.10 -15.68
CA VAL A 617 13.91 49.89 -14.35
C VAL A 617 14.63 51.16 -13.89
N ASP A 618 14.43 51.57 -12.64
CA ASP A 618 15.16 52.68 -12.02
C ASP A 618 16.53 52.18 -11.50
N VAL A 619 17.57 52.37 -12.31
CA VAL A 619 18.97 52.11 -11.92
C VAL A 619 19.53 53.39 -11.29
N GLY A 620 19.25 53.55 -10.00
CA GLY A 620 19.70 54.68 -9.16
C GLY A 620 21.11 54.53 -8.61
#